data_AF-A0A975TY29-F1
#
_entry.id   AF-A0A975TY29-F1
#
_cell.length_a   1.000
_cell.length_b   1.000
_cell.length_c   1.000
_cell.angle_alpha   90.00
_cell.angle_beta   90.00
_cell.angle_gamma   90.00
#
_symmetry.space_group_name_H-M   'P 1'
#
loop_
_entity.id
_entity.type
_entity.pdbx_description
1 polymer ?
#
loop_
_entity_poly.entity_id
_entity_poly.type
_entity_poly.pdbx_seq_one_letter_code
_entity_poly.pdbx_strand_id
1 'polypeptide(L)'
;MNPFVRRVSAEVDGRRIEVINHWFKGCAVQVDDVEVAQSDQKLSLTEEHPLIEVTVDGPSGPLNIDVRILAILFVQIELRVNGRYVAGSRLVKEQEQ
;
A
#
# COMPACT_ATOMS: atom_id res chain seq x y z
N MET A 1 -6.78 17.06 11.13
CA MET A 1 -6.47 15.87 10.31
C MET A 1 -6.61 16.29 8.85
N ASN A 2 -5.55 16.21 8.04
CA ASN A 2 -5.57 16.68 6.65
C ASN A 2 -6.37 15.67 5.79
N PRO A 3 -7.50 16.06 5.17
CA PRO A 3 -8.36 15.11 4.44
C PRO A 3 -7.68 14.54 3.17
N PHE A 4 -6.56 15.13 2.74
CA PHE A 4 -5.79 14.70 1.57
C PHE A 4 -4.65 13.73 1.91
N VAL A 5 -4.55 13.30 3.16
CA VAL A 5 -3.60 12.28 3.60
C VAL A 5 -4.36 11.06 4.07
N ARG A 6 -4.13 9.94 3.41
CA ARG A 6 -4.67 8.63 3.79
C ARG A 6 -3.54 7.74 4.27
N ARG A 7 -3.78 7.04 5.37
CA ARG A 7 -2.84 6.07 5.94
C ARG A 7 -3.49 4.70 5.98
N VAL A 8 -2.72 3.69 5.61
CA VAL A 8 -3.07 2.28 5.74
C VAL A 8 -1.91 1.60 6.44
N SER A 9 -2.18 0.81 7.47
CA SER A 9 -1.12 0.13 8.22
C SER A 9 -1.48 -1.32 8.51
N ALA A 10 -0.47 -2.18 8.54
CA ALA A 10 -0.57 -3.56 8.99
C ALA A 10 0.68 -3.93 9.81
N GLU A 11 0.54 -4.93 10.67
CA GLU A 11 1.67 -5.59 11.33
C GLU A 11 1.91 -6.93 10.63
N VAL A 12 3.13 -7.15 10.15
CA VAL A 12 3.56 -8.39 9.48
C VAL A 12 4.90 -8.81 10.05
N ASP A 13 4.99 -10.04 10.54
CA ASP A 13 6.18 -10.59 11.19
C ASP A 13 6.77 -9.67 12.28
N GLY A 14 5.89 -9.03 13.07
CA GLY A 14 6.27 -8.11 14.14
C GLY A 14 6.81 -6.75 13.68
N ARG A 15 6.74 -6.45 12.37
CA ARG A 15 7.07 -5.14 11.81
C ARG A 15 5.83 -4.36 11.44
N ARG A 16 5.84 -3.06 11.72
CA ARG A 16 4.78 -2.15 11.32
C ARG A 16 5.05 -1.65 9.91
N ILE A 17 4.15 -1.95 8.99
CA ILE A 17 4.20 -1.46 7.61
C ILE A 17 3.10 -0.41 7.46
N GLU A 18 3.47 0.80 7.05
CA GLU A 18 2.54 1.91 6.82
C GLU A 18 2.67 2.46 5.40
N VAL A 19 1.53 2.66 4.75
CA VAL A 19 1.40 3.36 3.48
C VAL A 19 0.81 4.73 3.75
N ILE A 20 1.51 5.77 3.31
CA ILE A 20 1.08 7.15 3.43
C ILE A 20 0.84 7.70 2.03
N ASN A 21 -0.43 7.82 1.66
CA ASN A 21 -0.81 8.47 0.41
C ASN A 21 -1.11 9.95 0.66
N HIS A 22 -0.30 10.80 0.03
CA HIS A 22 -0.53 12.23 -0.08
C HIS A 22 -1.09 12.52 -1.47
N TRP A 23 -2.37 12.86 -1.56
CA TRP A 23 -3.07 13.02 -2.84
C TRP A 23 -2.35 13.91 -3.87
N PHE A 24 -1.64 14.93 -3.41
CA PHE A 24 -0.91 15.86 -4.27
C PHE A 24 0.58 15.57 -4.44
N LYS A 25 1.15 14.71 -3.59
CA LYS A 25 2.60 14.46 -3.51
C LYS A 25 3.00 13.02 -3.84
N GLY A 26 2.02 12.12 -3.98
CA GLY A 26 2.26 10.71 -4.27
C GLY A 26 2.09 9.82 -3.03
N CYS A 27 2.86 8.75 -2.96
CA CYS A 27 2.74 7.70 -1.96
C CYS A 27 4.11 7.32 -1.39
N ALA A 28 4.16 7.02 -0.09
CA ALA A 28 5.34 6.48 0.57
C ALA A 28 4.99 5.21 1.35
N VAL A 29 5.95 4.30 1.46
CA VAL A 29 5.89 3.10 2.28
C VAL A 29 6.94 3.21 3.37
N GLN A 30 6.52 2.97 4.60
CA GLN A 30 7.36 2.94 5.79
C GLN A 30 7.33 1.57 6.44
N VAL A 31 8.47 1.12 6.94
CA VAL A 31 8.63 -0.08 7.76
C VAL A 31 9.27 0.35 9.07
N ASP A 32 8.60 0.13 10.20
CA ASP A 32 9.03 0.57 11.52
C ASP A 32 9.38 2.07 11.55
N ASP A 33 8.50 2.88 10.95
CA ASP A 33 8.61 4.34 10.77
C ASP A 33 9.81 4.82 9.90
N VAL A 34 10.52 3.89 9.24
CA VAL A 34 11.57 4.20 8.25
C VAL A 34 11.00 4.13 6.83
N GLU A 35 11.13 5.19 6.04
CA GLU A 35 10.75 5.17 4.62
C GLU A 35 11.64 4.22 3.83
N VAL A 36 11.02 3.26 3.15
CA VAL A 36 11.72 2.25 2.33
C VAL A 36 11.45 2.42 0.84
N ALA A 37 10.35 3.10 0.48
CA ALA A 37 10.02 3.40 -0.90
C ALA A 37 9.08 4.61 -0.98
N GLN A 38 9.17 5.33 -2.09
CA GLN A 38 8.25 6.41 -2.45
C GLN A 38 7.97 6.44 -3.94
N SER A 39 6.82 6.99 -4.32
CA SER A 39 6.41 7.25 -5.68
C SER A 39 5.73 8.61 -5.74
N ASP A 40 6.07 9.43 -6.73
CA ASP A 40 5.40 10.70 -7.02
C ASP A 40 4.09 10.51 -7.80
N GLN A 41 3.86 9.31 -8.32
CA GLN A 41 2.62 8.92 -8.95
C GLN A 41 1.49 8.88 -7.90
N LYS A 42 0.32 9.35 -8.31
CA LYS A 42 -0.84 9.50 -7.42
C LYS A 42 -1.73 8.26 -7.39
N LEU A 43 -1.76 7.52 -8.49
CA LEU A 43 -2.65 6.40 -8.76
C LEU A 43 -1.92 5.34 -9.60
N SER A 44 -2.25 4.08 -9.38
CA SER A 44 -1.93 2.96 -10.25
C SER A 44 -2.63 3.14 -11.60
N LEU A 45 -1.91 2.90 -12.70
CA LEU A 45 -2.47 2.95 -14.06
C LEU A 45 -3.48 1.83 -14.31
N THR A 46 -3.24 0.65 -13.73
CA THR A 46 -4.08 -0.55 -13.83
C THR A 46 -4.05 -1.34 -12.52
N GLU A 47 -4.95 -2.31 -12.34
CA GLU A 47 -4.92 -3.23 -11.19
C GLU A 47 -3.74 -4.20 -11.22
N GLU A 48 -3.15 -4.41 -12.41
CA GLU A 48 -2.07 -5.36 -12.66
C GLU A 48 -0.71 -4.84 -12.20
N HIS A 49 -0.50 -3.52 -12.24
CA HIS A 49 0.77 -2.89 -11.92
C HIS A 49 0.72 -2.15 -10.57
N PRO A 50 1.45 -2.62 -9.54
CA PRO A 50 1.56 -1.87 -8.30
C PRO A 50 2.19 -0.50 -8.53
N LEU A 51 1.74 0.48 -7.74
CA LEU A 51 2.31 1.83 -7.73
C LEU A 51 3.71 1.83 -7.12
N ILE A 52 3.89 1.00 -6.09
CA ILE A 52 5.16 0.76 -5.39
C ILE A 52 5.29 -0.74 -5.23
N GLU A 53 6.45 -1.27 -5.60
CA GLU A 53 6.90 -2.63 -5.30
C GLU A 53 8.29 -2.51 -4.68
N VAL A 54 8.46 -3.03 -3.46
CA VAL A 54 9.73 -2.96 -2.73
C VAL A 54 9.93 -4.21 -1.91
N THR A 55 11.16 -4.74 -1.93
CA THR A 55 11.56 -5.85 -1.06
C THR A 55 12.41 -5.34 0.09
N VAL A 56 12.07 -5.74 1.31
CA VAL A 56 12.82 -5.41 2.53
C VAL A 56 13.18 -6.69 3.29
N ASP A 57 14.25 -6.65 4.08
CA ASP A 57 14.60 -7.76 4.96
C ASP A 57 13.62 -7.85 6.12
N GLY A 58 12.96 -9.01 6.28
CA GLY A 58 12.09 -9.33 7.42
C GLY A 58 12.70 -10.37 8.36
N PRO A 59 12.16 -10.54 9.58
CA PRO A 59 12.68 -11.48 10.56
C PRO A 59 12.60 -12.95 10.11
N SER A 60 11.59 -13.31 9.32
CA SER A 60 11.38 -14.66 8.80
C SER A 60 11.90 -14.86 7.37
N GLY A 61 12.53 -13.83 6.79
CA GLY A 61 12.93 -13.77 5.38
C GLY A 61 12.50 -12.47 4.70
N PRO A 62 12.81 -12.31 3.40
CA PRO A 62 12.43 -11.12 2.65
C PRO A 62 10.92 -10.90 2.62
N LEU A 63 10.49 -9.64 2.77
CA LEU A 63 9.11 -9.20 2.61
C LEU A 63 9.00 -8.43 1.30
N ASN A 64 8.25 -8.97 0.33
CA ASN A 64 7.86 -8.21 -0.85
C ASN A 64 6.60 -7.41 -0.52
N ILE A 65 6.68 -6.08 -0.58
CA ILE A 65 5.61 -5.15 -0.28
C ILE A 65 5.13 -4.52 -1.59
N ASP A 66 3.85 -4.69 -1.87
CA ASP A 66 3.18 -4.11 -3.03
C ASP A 66 2.08 -3.15 -2.57
N VAL A 67 2.06 -1.95 -3.15
CA VAL A 67 1.01 -0.96 -2.90
C VAL A 67 0.31 -0.63 -4.19
N ARG A 68 -1.02 -0.67 -4.18
CA ARG A 68 -1.86 -0.21 -5.29
C ARG A 68 -2.78 0.89 -4.82
N ILE A 69 -2.97 1.89 -5.66
CA ILE A 69 -3.87 3.00 -5.35
C ILE A 69 -4.77 3.25 -6.56
N LEU A 70 -6.07 3.07 -6.40
CA LEU A 70 -7.04 3.26 -7.47
C LEU A 70 -8.06 4.32 -7.08
N ALA A 71 -8.57 5.03 -8.09
CA ALA A 71 -9.61 6.06 -7.92
C ALA A 71 -10.80 5.75 -8.83
N ILE A 72 -11.67 4.83 -8.39
CA ILE A 72 -12.83 4.40 -9.19
C ILE A 72 -14.12 5.15 -8.78
N LEU A 73 -14.16 5.73 -7.57
CA LEU A 73 -15.18 6.69 -7.08
C LEU A 73 -14.64 7.42 -5.82
N PHE A 74 -13.80 6.70 -5.07
CA PHE A 74 -13.00 7.16 -3.95
C PHE A 74 -11.62 6.50 -4.03
N VAL A 75 -10.65 7.02 -3.28
CA VAL A 75 -9.29 6.47 -3.23
C VAL A 75 -9.31 5.15 -2.47
N GLN A 76 -8.89 4.10 -3.14
CA GLN A 76 -8.72 2.78 -2.57
C GLN A 76 -7.23 2.47 -2.54
N ILE A 77 -6.71 2.20 -1.35
CA ILE A 77 -5.31 1.82 -1.16
C ILE A 77 -5.30 0.35 -0.78
N GLU A 78 -4.60 -0.47 -1.53
CA GLU A 78 -4.39 -1.88 -1.24
C GLU A 78 -2.93 -2.07 -0.84
N LEU A 79 -2.69 -2.54 0.39
CA LEU A 79 -1.38 -2.97 0.85
C LEU A 79 -1.32 -4.50 0.83
N ARG A 80 -0.36 -5.03 0.09
CA ARG A 80 -0.08 -6.47 0.03
C ARG A 80 1.34 -6.73 0.49
N VAL A 81 1.52 -7.88 1.14
CA VAL A 81 2.83 -8.40 1.52
C VAL A 81 2.93 -9.86 1.09
N ASN A 82 4.00 -10.21 0.40
CA ASN A 82 4.24 -11.55 -0.16
C ASN A 82 3.04 -12.04 -0.99
N GLY A 83 2.48 -11.14 -1.81
CA GLY A 83 1.33 -11.41 -2.66
C GLY A 83 -0.02 -11.53 -1.92
N ARG A 84 -0.10 -11.31 -0.60
CA ARG A 84 -1.36 -11.39 0.17
C ARG A 84 -1.83 -10.00 0.60
N TYR A 85 -3.13 -9.75 0.51
CA TYR A 85 -3.76 -8.56 1.09
C TYR A 85 -3.59 -8.55 2.61
N VAL A 86 -3.11 -7.45 3.17
CA VAL A 86 -2.93 -7.29 4.62
C VAL A 86 -3.68 -6.09 5.20
N ALA A 87 -3.85 -5.00 4.44
CA ALA A 87 -4.58 -3.82 4.90
C ALA A 87 -5.07 -2.93 3.75
N GLY A 88 -6.03 -2.05 4.07
CA GLY A 88 -6.50 -0.98 3.20
C GLY A 88 -7.97 -1.10 2.82
N SER A 89 -8.29 -0.77 1.59
CA SER A 89 -9.62 -0.93 0.99
C SER A 89 -9.54 -2.03 -0.05
N ARG A 90 -10.18 -3.18 0.22
CA ARG A 90 -10.18 -4.32 -0.70
C ARG A 90 -10.84 -3.91 -2.02
N LEU A 91 -10.17 -4.19 -3.13
CA LEU A 91 -10.74 -4.13 -4.47
C LEU A 91 -11.75 -5.27 -4.59
N VAL A 92 -13.03 -5.02 -4.31
CA VAL A 92 -14.07 -6.03 -4.53
C VAL A 92 -14.98 -5.52 -5.65
N LYS A 93 -14.90 -6.18 -6.82
CA LYS A 93 -16.12 -6.78 -7.34
C LYS A 93 -16.41 -7.94 -6.40
N GLU A 94 -17.40 -7.79 -5.52
CA GLU A 94 -18.02 -8.97 -4.93
C GLU A 94 -18.52 -9.80 -6.12
N GLN A 95 -17.92 -10.98 -6.33
CA GLN A 95 -18.65 -12.00 -7.05
C GLN A 95 -19.76 -12.44 -6.12
N GLU A 96 -20.98 -11.98 -6.41
CA GLU A 96 -22.21 -12.53 -5.85
C GLU A 96 -22.12 -14.06 -5.96
N GLN A 97 -22.16 -14.74 -4.81
CA GLN A 97 -22.37 -16.19 -4.72
C GLN A 97 -23.84 -16.51 -4.98
#